data_AF-A0A931EAQ3-F1
#
_entry.id   AF-A0A931EAQ3-F1
#
_cell.length_a   1.000
_cell.length_b   1.000
_cell.length_c   1.000
_cell.angle_alpha   90.00
_cell.angle_beta   90.00
_cell.angle_gamma   90.00
#
_symmetry.space_group_name_H-M   'P 1'
#
loop_
_entity.id
_entity.type
_entity.pdbx_description
1 polymer ?
#
loop_
_entity_poly.entity_id
_entity_poly.type
_entity_poly.pdbx_seq_one_letter_code
_entity_poly.pdbx_strand_id
1 'polypeptide(L)'
;MFSLLFIKSTRHKLQTLKADLCNCYEKNKVKKPPTLNKPLQGCLDKAFENSAQVIANKAVLKYGKEAEAKFEHFTIDIFSETMVDLVTSCDRYYTYMDSSRFYVISKDKDSLRKMIQYRTYKMDRSLSANFYYYQAEVYFELGDYTHAFKDIDSSLITNPDDYKATELKGEIMELQHNYNEALQLYEKAYRIEHSAYMKFLKEYPDEYGDDEELFLLVEIAVLKRKMKEGK
;
A
#
# COMPACT_ATOMS: atom_id res chain seq x y z
N MET A 1 -22.18 -27.74 -16.26
CA MET A 1 -22.27 -28.00 -14.80
C MET A 1 -20.92 -28.01 -14.08
N PHE A 2 -19.82 -28.42 -14.72
CA PHE A 2 -18.48 -28.42 -14.10
C PHE A 2 -17.96 -27.03 -13.69
N SER A 3 -18.35 -25.95 -14.38
CA SER A 3 -17.86 -24.59 -14.10
C SER A 3 -18.31 -24.01 -12.75
N LEU A 4 -19.57 -24.18 -12.35
CA LEU A 4 -20.11 -23.58 -11.11
C LEU A 4 -19.61 -24.26 -9.83
N LEU A 5 -19.38 -25.58 -9.87
CA LEU A 5 -18.80 -26.34 -8.75
C LEU A 5 -17.30 -26.03 -8.57
N PHE A 6 -16.57 -25.85 -9.68
CA PHE A 6 -15.16 -25.47 -9.65
C PHE A 6 -14.97 -24.04 -9.12
N ILE A 7 -15.80 -23.08 -9.57
CA ILE A 7 -15.80 -21.70 -9.08
C ILE A 7 -16.14 -21.62 -7.58
N LYS A 8 -17.09 -22.42 -7.10
CA LYS A 8 -17.37 -22.52 -5.65
C LYS A 8 -16.19 -23.10 -4.87
N SER A 9 -15.52 -24.14 -5.41
CA SER A 9 -14.37 -24.78 -4.77
C SER A 9 -13.15 -23.85 -4.67
N THR A 10 -12.84 -23.09 -5.72
CA THR A 10 -11.73 -22.13 -5.70
C THR A 10 -12.02 -20.92 -4.83
N ARG A 11 -13.27 -20.45 -4.78
CA ARG A 11 -13.71 -19.38 -3.86
C ARG A 11 -13.60 -19.80 -2.40
N HIS A 12 -13.88 -21.07 -2.08
CA HIS A 12 -13.76 -21.61 -0.71
C HIS A 12 -12.30 -21.79 -0.30
N LYS A 13 -11.41 -22.15 -1.22
CA LYS A 13 -10.00 -22.43 -0.92
C LYS A 13 -9.14 -21.17 -0.71
N LEU A 14 -9.51 -20.02 -1.28
CA LEU A 14 -8.88 -18.74 -0.93
C LEU A 14 -9.27 -18.27 0.49
N GLN A 15 -10.38 -18.76 1.06
CA GLN A 15 -10.74 -18.49 2.46
C GLN A 15 -9.77 -19.16 3.43
N THR A 16 -9.20 -20.31 3.07
CA THR A 16 -8.17 -20.98 3.87
C THR A 16 -6.91 -20.12 3.97
N LEU A 17 -6.42 -19.58 2.84
CA LEU A 17 -5.28 -18.65 2.85
C LEU A 17 -5.53 -17.46 3.78
N LYS A 18 -6.71 -16.84 3.68
CA LYS A 18 -7.09 -15.69 4.52
C LYS A 18 -7.12 -16.03 6.00
N ALA A 19 -7.70 -17.17 6.35
CA ALA A 19 -7.74 -17.64 7.74
C ALA A 19 -6.32 -17.91 8.28
N ASP A 20 -5.47 -18.56 7.50
CA ASP A 20 -4.09 -18.86 7.88
C ASP A 20 -3.26 -17.57 8.06
N LEU A 21 -3.39 -16.62 7.15
CA LEU A 21 -2.72 -15.32 7.26
C LEU A 21 -3.22 -14.55 8.50
N CYS A 22 -4.53 -14.48 8.74
CA CYS A 22 -5.04 -13.82 9.94
C CYS A 22 -4.50 -14.48 11.23
N ASN A 23 -4.51 -15.82 11.29
CA ASN A 23 -3.93 -16.59 12.39
C ASN A 23 -2.45 -16.27 12.61
N CYS A 24 -1.68 -16.02 11.55
CA CYS A 24 -0.28 -15.59 11.67
C CYS A 24 -0.15 -14.24 12.39
N TYR A 25 -0.98 -13.26 12.05
CA TYR A 25 -0.98 -11.96 12.73
C TYR A 25 -1.43 -12.05 14.19
N GLU A 26 -2.41 -12.91 14.49
CA GLU A 26 -2.90 -13.15 15.87
C GLU A 26 -1.84 -13.78 16.76
N LYS A 27 -1.20 -14.86 16.30
CA LYS A 27 -0.20 -15.61 17.07
C LYS A 27 1.05 -14.79 17.37
N ASN A 28 1.46 -13.93 16.44
CA ASN A 28 2.73 -13.22 16.54
C ASN A 28 2.63 -11.85 17.25
N LYS A 29 1.45 -11.47 17.77
CA LYS A 29 1.20 -10.24 18.56
C LYS A 29 1.96 -9.01 18.03
N VAL A 30 1.92 -8.83 16.71
CA VAL A 30 2.79 -7.90 15.97
C VAL A 30 2.62 -6.47 16.49
N LYS A 31 3.71 -5.87 16.98
CA LYS A 31 3.83 -4.44 17.35
C LYS A 31 4.87 -3.69 16.49
N LYS A 32 5.53 -4.39 15.55
CA LYS A 32 6.64 -3.88 14.72
C LYS A 32 6.49 -4.41 13.28
N PRO A 33 7.07 -3.74 12.26
CA PRO A 33 7.01 -4.20 10.86
C PRO A 33 7.53 -5.64 10.65
N PRO A 34 6.97 -6.42 9.69
CA PRO A 34 7.29 -7.82 9.41
C PRO A 34 8.77 -8.10 9.17
N THR A 35 9.48 -7.16 8.56
CA THR A 35 10.94 -7.25 8.30
C THR A 35 11.76 -7.39 9.59
N LEU A 36 11.17 -7.08 10.76
CA LEU A 36 11.78 -7.21 12.07
C LEU A 36 11.17 -8.35 12.92
N ASN A 37 10.32 -9.19 12.33
CA ASN A 37 9.61 -10.29 13.01
C ASN A 37 9.73 -11.62 12.23
N LYS A 38 10.88 -12.28 12.33
CA LYS A 38 11.16 -13.57 11.67
C LYS A 38 10.08 -14.66 11.91
N PRO A 39 9.52 -14.80 13.14
CA PRO A 39 8.40 -15.72 13.37
C PRO A 39 7.14 -15.42 12.56
N LEU A 40 6.80 -14.14 12.38
CA LEU A 40 5.70 -13.75 11.51
C LEU A 40 6.00 -14.13 10.07
N GLN A 41 7.18 -13.77 9.56
CA GLN A 41 7.60 -14.07 8.18
C GLN A 41 7.47 -15.57 7.88
N GLY A 42 8.07 -16.44 8.69
CA GLY A 42 7.97 -17.89 8.48
C GLY A 42 6.56 -18.48 8.63
N CYS A 43 5.63 -17.77 9.29
CA CYS A 43 4.22 -18.15 9.32
C CYS A 43 3.51 -17.76 8.02
N LEU A 44 3.77 -16.55 7.51
CA LEU A 44 3.22 -16.06 6.24
C LEU A 44 3.68 -16.96 5.09
N ASP A 45 4.97 -17.29 5.03
CA ASP A 45 5.54 -18.17 4.00
C ASP A 45 4.79 -19.52 3.96
N LYS A 46 4.60 -20.16 5.12
CA LYS A 46 3.84 -21.41 5.23
C LYS A 46 2.37 -21.28 4.82
N ALA A 47 1.72 -20.16 5.12
CA ALA A 47 0.33 -19.93 4.72
C ALA A 47 0.19 -19.88 3.19
N PHE A 48 1.15 -19.23 2.51
CA PHE A 48 1.21 -19.21 1.06
C PHE A 48 1.59 -20.57 0.47
N GLU A 49 2.56 -21.29 1.04
CA GLU A 49 2.92 -22.66 0.63
C GLU A 49 1.73 -23.61 0.71
N ASN A 50 0.98 -23.61 1.81
CA ASN A 50 -0.21 -24.44 2.00
C ASN A 50 -1.31 -24.13 0.97
N SER A 51 -1.32 -22.90 0.44
CA SER A 51 -2.30 -22.42 -0.53
C SER A 51 -1.80 -22.44 -1.98
N ALA A 52 -0.55 -22.87 -2.23
CA ALA A 52 0.11 -22.75 -3.53
C ALA A 52 -0.69 -23.40 -4.67
N GLN A 53 -1.23 -24.60 -4.45
CA GLN A 53 -2.05 -25.29 -5.47
C GLN A 53 -3.33 -24.52 -5.81
N VAL A 54 -3.94 -23.88 -4.82
CA VAL A 54 -5.17 -23.09 -4.99
C VAL A 54 -4.87 -21.83 -5.79
N ILE A 55 -3.78 -21.15 -5.43
CA ILE A 55 -3.27 -19.97 -6.11
C ILE A 55 -2.97 -20.33 -7.57
N ALA A 56 -2.19 -21.38 -7.83
CA ALA A 56 -1.90 -21.86 -9.18
C ALA A 56 -3.16 -22.18 -10.00
N ASN A 57 -4.15 -22.86 -9.41
CA ASN A 57 -5.41 -23.15 -10.11
C ASN A 57 -6.17 -21.87 -10.47
N LYS A 58 -6.19 -20.86 -9.58
CA LYS A 58 -6.83 -19.57 -9.86
C LYS A 58 -6.06 -18.78 -10.93
N ALA A 59 -4.73 -18.92 -11.00
CA ALA A 59 -3.90 -18.35 -12.08
C ALA A 59 -4.30 -18.93 -13.43
N VAL A 60 -4.36 -20.27 -13.54
CA VAL A 60 -4.77 -20.98 -14.76
C VAL A 60 -6.20 -20.62 -15.16
N LEU A 61 -7.11 -20.44 -14.21
CA LEU A 61 -8.48 -20.01 -14.51
C LEU A 61 -8.55 -18.57 -15.04
N LYS A 62 -7.69 -17.66 -14.56
CA LYS A 62 -7.68 -16.24 -14.97
C LYS A 62 -6.96 -16.04 -16.30
N TYR A 63 -5.79 -16.68 -16.47
CA TYR A 63 -4.86 -16.42 -17.57
C TYR A 63 -4.74 -17.57 -18.58
N GLY A 64 -5.35 -18.73 -18.32
CA GLY A 64 -5.33 -19.87 -19.24
C GLY A 64 -3.91 -20.34 -19.55
N LYS A 65 -3.58 -20.42 -20.84
CA LYS A 65 -2.23 -20.84 -21.31
C LYS A 65 -1.13 -19.84 -20.96
N GLU A 66 -1.49 -18.59 -20.65
CA GLU A 66 -0.54 -17.55 -20.28
C GLU A 66 -0.27 -17.52 -18.78
N ALA A 67 -0.87 -18.41 -17.99
CA ALA A 67 -0.78 -18.38 -16.53
C ALA A 67 0.65 -18.51 -15.99
N GLU A 68 1.54 -19.18 -16.72
CA GLU A 68 2.97 -19.27 -16.37
C GLU A 68 3.68 -17.95 -16.68
N ALA A 69 3.52 -17.42 -17.90
CA ALA A 69 4.10 -16.14 -18.30
C ALA A 69 3.57 -14.94 -17.50
N LYS A 70 2.33 -15.04 -16.99
CA LYS A 70 1.67 -14.02 -16.16
C LYS A 70 1.60 -14.40 -14.69
N PHE A 71 2.37 -15.40 -14.26
CA PHE A 71 2.31 -15.88 -12.89
C PHE A 71 2.71 -14.79 -11.91
N GLU A 72 3.72 -14.00 -12.23
CA GLU A 72 4.16 -12.87 -11.40
C GLU A 72 3.04 -11.82 -11.27
N HIS A 73 2.44 -11.34 -12.37
CA HIS A 73 1.25 -10.45 -12.33
C HIS A 73 0.11 -11.03 -11.48
N PHE A 74 -0.13 -12.32 -11.62
CA PHE A 74 -1.13 -13.01 -10.83
C PHE A 74 -0.83 -13.01 -9.33
N THR A 75 0.45 -13.13 -8.93
CA THR A 75 0.80 -13.11 -7.51
C THR A 75 0.49 -11.78 -6.86
N ILE A 76 0.66 -10.66 -7.56
CA ILE A 76 0.35 -9.32 -7.04
C ILE A 76 -1.16 -9.09 -6.98
N ASP A 77 -1.91 -9.55 -7.99
CA ASP A 77 -3.37 -9.56 -7.94
C ASP A 77 -3.89 -10.31 -6.71
N ILE A 78 -3.32 -11.48 -6.43
CA ILE A 78 -3.71 -12.29 -5.27
C ILE A 78 -3.27 -11.62 -3.98
N PHE A 79 -2.07 -11.06 -3.94
CA PHE A 79 -1.56 -10.38 -2.77
C PHE A 79 -2.42 -9.17 -2.42
N SER A 80 -2.70 -8.29 -3.39
CA SER A 80 -3.58 -7.13 -3.21
C SER A 80 -5.00 -7.51 -2.78
N GLU A 81 -5.65 -8.45 -3.48
CA GLU A 81 -6.98 -8.94 -3.10
C GLU A 81 -6.98 -9.49 -1.67
N THR A 82 -5.94 -10.24 -1.31
CA THR A 82 -5.84 -10.89 0.00
C THR A 82 -5.58 -9.87 1.11
N MET A 83 -4.67 -8.93 0.91
CA MET A 83 -4.32 -7.91 1.90
C MET A 83 -5.48 -6.94 2.13
N VAL A 84 -6.15 -6.48 1.08
CA VAL A 84 -7.36 -5.65 1.19
C VAL A 84 -8.48 -6.41 1.92
N ASP A 85 -8.70 -7.68 1.58
CA ASP A 85 -9.74 -8.45 2.26
C ASP A 85 -9.41 -8.68 3.74
N LEU A 86 -8.15 -8.98 4.07
CA LEU A 86 -7.69 -9.11 5.45
C LEU A 86 -7.91 -7.83 6.26
N VAL A 87 -7.75 -6.64 5.67
CA VAL A 87 -8.11 -5.38 6.35
C VAL A 87 -9.56 -5.43 6.81
N THR A 88 -10.47 -5.94 5.98
CA THR A 88 -11.90 -5.99 6.32
C THR A 88 -12.31 -7.17 7.19
N SER A 89 -11.59 -8.29 7.13
CA SER A 89 -12.00 -9.57 7.75
C SER A 89 -11.17 -9.99 8.96
N CYS A 90 -10.04 -9.34 9.24
CA CYS A 90 -9.11 -9.71 10.30
C CYS A 90 -8.76 -8.51 11.19
N ASP A 91 -9.34 -8.44 12.39
CA ASP A 91 -9.14 -7.32 13.34
C ASP A 91 -7.68 -7.09 13.69
N ARG A 92 -6.93 -8.19 13.86
CA ARG A 92 -5.51 -8.10 14.22
C ARG A 92 -4.68 -7.51 13.09
N TYR A 93 -4.94 -7.94 11.86
CA TYR A 93 -4.27 -7.43 10.68
C TYR A 93 -4.63 -5.95 10.45
N TYR A 94 -5.92 -5.60 10.56
CA TYR A 94 -6.35 -4.20 10.50
C TYR A 94 -5.65 -3.32 11.54
N THR A 95 -5.64 -3.73 12.80
CA THR A 95 -4.97 -2.98 13.88
C THR A 95 -3.49 -2.81 13.57
N TYR A 96 -2.85 -3.86 13.06
CA TYR A 96 -1.46 -3.82 12.65
C TYR A 96 -1.24 -2.80 11.52
N MET A 97 -2.03 -2.85 10.45
CA MET A 97 -1.94 -1.90 9.34
C MET A 97 -2.21 -0.47 9.79
N ASP A 98 -3.31 -0.23 10.50
CA ASP A 98 -3.68 1.10 11.01
C ASP A 98 -2.60 1.71 11.91
N SER A 99 -2.02 0.92 12.83
CA SER A 99 -0.95 1.40 13.71
C SER A 99 0.40 1.62 13.02
N SER A 100 0.62 1.02 11.84
CA SER A 100 1.93 1.03 11.16
C SER A 100 2.05 2.11 10.09
N ARG A 101 0.93 2.64 9.58
CA ARG A 101 0.92 3.63 8.48
C ARG A 101 1.69 4.90 8.77
N PHE A 102 1.65 5.36 10.03
CA PHE A 102 2.38 6.56 10.47
C PHE A 102 3.59 6.25 11.36
N TYR A 103 4.09 5.01 11.32
CA TYR A 103 5.25 4.63 12.11
C TYR A 103 6.50 5.30 11.55
N VAL A 104 6.82 6.48 12.07
CA VAL A 104 8.09 7.16 11.80
C VAL A 104 9.22 6.35 12.43
N ILE A 105 10.13 5.82 11.61
CA ILE A 105 11.41 5.31 12.10
C ILE A 105 12.13 6.51 12.70
N SER A 106 12.11 6.61 14.03
CA SER A 106 12.59 7.77 14.80
C SER A 106 13.98 8.21 14.34
N LYS A 107 14.04 9.18 13.44
CA LYS A 107 15.18 10.07 13.24
C LYS A 107 15.06 11.16 14.29
N ASP A 108 16.16 11.51 14.95
CA ASP A 108 16.14 12.62 15.88
C ASP A 108 15.76 13.93 15.13
N LYS A 109 15.06 14.84 15.82
CA LYS A 109 14.56 16.08 15.20
C LYS A 109 15.66 16.94 14.60
N ASP A 110 16.89 16.84 15.08
CA ASP A 110 18.00 17.64 14.56
C ASP A 110 18.51 17.08 13.23
N SER A 111 18.52 15.75 13.07
CA SER A 111 18.77 15.10 11.79
C SER A 111 17.72 15.49 10.74
N LEU A 112 16.43 15.51 11.10
CA LEU A 112 15.35 15.97 10.21
C LEU A 112 15.54 17.43 9.80
N ARG A 113 15.85 18.32 10.76
CA ARG A 113 16.13 19.73 10.47
C ARG A 113 17.33 19.91 9.54
N LYS A 114 18.39 19.12 9.71
CA LYS A 114 19.55 19.12 8.81
C LYS A 114 19.17 18.64 7.40
N MET A 115 18.33 17.61 7.28
CA MET A 115 17.80 17.14 6.00
C MET A 115 17.00 18.24 5.30
N ILE A 116 16.14 18.96 6.03
CA ILE A 116 15.39 20.11 5.50
C ILE A 116 16.37 21.18 4.98
N GLN A 117 17.32 21.61 5.82
CA GLN A 117 18.32 22.62 5.42
C GLN A 117 19.13 22.20 4.19
N TYR A 118 19.57 20.94 4.15
CA TYR A 118 20.30 20.39 3.01
C TYR A 118 19.47 20.46 1.73
N ARG A 119 18.21 20.02 1.77
CA ARG A 119 17.30 20.12 0.62
C ARG A 119 17.08 21.59 0.23
N THR A 120 16.78 22.49 1.18
CA THR A 120 16.53 23.92 0.91
C THR A 120 17.72 24.65 0.26
N TYR A 121 18.96 24.28 0.61
CA TYR A 121 20.18 24.99 0.18
C TYR A 121 20.87 24.34 -1.03
N LYS A 122 20.84 23.01 -1.16
CA LYS A 122 21.61 22.28 -2.18
C LYS A 122 20.78 21.74 -3.34
N MET A 123 19.47 21.55 -3.20
CA MET A 123 18.64 21.23 -4.36
C MET A 123 18.25 22.54 -5.06
N ASP A 124 18.35 22.55 -6.38
CA ASP A 124 17.95 23.68 -7.20
C ASP A 124 16.44 23.94 -6.99
N ARG A 125 16.10 25.08 -6.38
CA ARG A 125 14.71 25.51 -6.12
C ARG A 125 13.88 25.63 -7.40
N SER A 126 14.51 25.62 -8.57
CA SER A 126 13.84 25.83 -9.85
C SER A 126 13.32 24.56 -10.53
N LEU A 127 13.61 23.34 -10.05
CA LEU A 127 13.35 22.15 -10.86
C LEU A 127 12.81 20.95 -10.08
N SER A 128 11.58 20.61 -10.46
CA SER A 128 10.83 19.35 -10.24
C SER A 128 9.96 19.28 -8.98
N ALA A 129 8.73 18.81 -9.16
CA ALA A 129 7.79 18.45 -8.11
C ALA A 129 8.45 17.58 -7.02
N ASN A 130 9.33 16.65 -7.41
CA ASN A 130 10.12 15.82 -6.50
C ASN A 130 10.86 16.62 -5.42
N PHE A 131 11.42 17.79 -5.72
CA PHE A 131 12.06 18.62 -4.71
C PHE A 131 11.10 18.96 -3.57
N TYR A 132 9.93 19.49 -3.93
CA TYR A 132 8.91 19.89 -2.98
C TYR A 132 8.34 18.68 -2.23
N TYR A 133 7.98 17.60 -2.95
CA TYR A 133 7.51 16.37 -2.31
C TYR A 133 8.50 15.83 -1.27
N TYR A 134 9.78 15.70 -1.61
CA TYR A 134 10.76 15.16 -0.66
C TYR A 134 11.04 16.07 0.52
N GLN A 135 10.85 17.39 0.38
CA GLN A 135 10.96 18.29 1.52
C GLN A 135 9.70 18.22 2.39
N ALA A 136 8.51 18.13 1.78
CA ALA A 136 7.25 17.91 2.47
C ALA A 136 7.27 16.63 3.31
N GLU A 137 7.80 15.53 2.78
CA GLU A 137 7.96 14.26 3.48
C GLU A 137 8.79 14.43 4.78
N VAL A 138 9.89 15.18 4.72
CA VAL A 138 10.71 15.43 5.92
C VAL A 138 10.00 16.36 6.91
N TYR A 139 9.25 17.34 6.42
CA TYR A 139 8.40 18.18 7.29
C TYR A 139 7.28 17.36 7.95
N PHE A 140 6.69 16.42 7.22
CA PHE A 140 5.71 15.47 7.74
C PHE A 140 6.30 14.59 8.84
N GLU A 141 7.48 13.98 8.61
CA GLU A 141 8.21 13.21 9.63
C GLU A 141 8.53 14.05 10.88
N LEU A 142 8.74 15.37 10.72
CA LEU A 142 9.00 16.31 11.82
C LEU A 142 7.72 16.70 12.59
N GLY A 143 6.53 16.41 12.05
CA GLY A 143 5.22 16.84 12.54
C GLY A 143 4.88 18.29 12.18
N ASP A 144 5.62 18.92 11.26
CA ASP A 144 5.37 20.28 10.78
C ASP A 144 4.46 20.25 9.54
N TYR A 145 3.19 19.93 9.76
CA TYR A 145 2.21 19.80 8.67
C TYR A 145 1.96 21.12 7.93
N THR A 146 2.24 22.27 8.55
CA THR A 146 2.06 23.58 7.91
C THR A 146 3.06 23.77 6.77
N HIS A 147 4.33 23.43 6.99
CA HIS A 147 5.33 23.48 5.92
C HIS A 147 5.16 22.33 4.94
N ALA A 148 4.81 21.13 5.43
CA ALA A 148 4.50 20.00 4.55
C ALA A 148 3.41 20.35 3.53
N PHE A 149 2.30 20.97 3.94
CA PHE A 149 1.23 21.40 3.03
C PHE A 149 1.70 22.38 1.96
N LYS A 150 2.52 23.38 2.34
CA LYS A 150 3.02 24.38 1.38
C LYS A 150 3.87 23.74 0.29
N ASP A 151 4.71 22.79 0.68
CA ASP A 151 5.55 22.05 -0.26
C ASP A 151 4.72 21.06 -1.08
N ILE A 152 3.76 20.34 -0.48
CA ILE A 152 2.80 19.50 -1.23
C ILE A 152 2.09 20.32 -2.32
N ASP A 153 1.54 21.49 -1.96
CA ASP A 153 0.83 22.34 -2.91
C ASP A 153 1.78 22.84 -4.01
N SER A 154 3.03 23.16 -3.68
CA SER A 154 4.06 23.53 -4.67
C SER A 154 4.43 22.36 -5.59
N SER A 155 4.46 21.13 -5.06
CA SER A 155 4.67 19.90 -5.81
C SER A 155 3.56 19.70 -6.84
N LEU A 156 2.31 19.79 -6.37
CA LEU A 156 1.11 19.59 -7.20
C LEU A 156 0.88 20.72 -8.22
N ILE A 157 1.36 21.94 -7.95
CA ILE A 157 1.40 23.03 -8.95
C ILE A 157 2.41 22.69 -10.06
N THR A 158 3.56 22.12 -9.70
CA THR A 158 4.64 21.78 -10.65
C THR A 158 4.30 20.52 -11.45
N ASN A 159 3.74 19.50 -10.80
CA ASN A 159 3.26 18.27 -11.39
C ASN A 159 1.91 17.88 -10.76
N PRO A 160 0.79 18.16 -11.44
CA PRO A 160 -0.55 17.79 -10.96
C PRO A 160 -0.77 16.28 -10.77
N ASP A 161 0.07 15.46 -11.44
CA ASP A 161 0.04 14.00 -11.40
C ASP A 161 1.10 13.42 -10.44
N ASP A 162 1.64 14.24 -9.53
CA ASP A 162 2.47 13.73 -8.42
C ASP A 162 1.58 12.99 -7.41
N TYR A 163 1.47 11.68 -7.62
CA TYR A 163 0.64 10.81 -6.79
C TYR A 163 1.18 10.73 -5.35
N LYS A 164 2.51 10.81 -5.15
CA LYS A 164 3.15 10.75 -3.82
C LYS A 164 2.84 12.01 -3.01
N ALA A 165 2.86 13.18 -3.64
CA ALA A 165 2.39 14.41 -3.00
C ALA A 165 0.88 14.36 -2.69
N THR A 166 0.08 13.73 -3.57
CA THR A 166 -1.37 13.54 -3.35
C THR A 166 -1.64 12.59 -2.17
N GLU A 167 -0.90 11.49 -2.08
CA GLU A 167 -0.95 10.52 -0.98
C GLU A 167 -0.56 11.17 0.35
N LEU A 168 0.58 11.87 0.40
CA LEU A 168 1.03 12.58 1.61
C LEU A 168 0.01 13.63 2.08
N LYS A 169 -0.69 14.29 1.14
CA LYS A 169 -1.81 15.17 1.48
C LYS A 169 -2.94 14.38 2.17
N GLY A 170 -3.26 13.20 1.66
CA GLY A 170 -4.25 12.29 2.23
C GLY A 170 -3.88 11.84 3.64
N GLU A 171 -2.61 11.51 3.87
CA GLU A 171 -2.08 11.15 5.20
C GLU A 171 -2.26 12.27 6.21
N ILE A 172 -1.93 13.51 5.83
CA ILE A 172 -2.11 14.65 6.73
C ILE A 172 -3.61 14.86 7.04
N MET A 173 -4.49 14.71 6.04
CA MET A 173 -5.94 14.80 6.27
C MET A 173 -6.45 13.69 7.20
N GLU A 174 -5.93 12.47 7.08
CA GLU A 174 -6.28 11.38 7.98
C GLU A 174 -5.84 11.67 9.42
N LEU A 175 -4.61 12.19 9.61
CA LEU A 175 -4.09 12.58 10.92
C LEU A 175 -4.87 13.73 11.55
N GLN A 176 -5.54 14.55 10.74
CA GLN A 176 -6.46 15.61 11.17
C GLN A 176 -7.90 15.11 11.36
N HIS A 177 -8.15 13.80 11.24
CA HIS A 177 -9.46 13.17 11.29
C HIS A 177 -10.43 13.60 10.16
N ASN A 178 -9.91 14.20 9.09
CA ASN A 178 -10.67 14.56 7.88
C ASN A 178 -10.79 13.36 6.93
N TYR A 179 -11.37 12.26 7.41
CA TYR A 179 -11.34 10.96 6.72
C TYR A 179 -12.00 10.97 5.33
N ASN A 180 -13.05 11.76 5.13
CA ASN A 180 -13.68 11.87 3.80
C ASN A 180 -12.73 12.48 2.76
N GLU A 181 -11.98 13.51 3.14
CA GLU A 181 -11.03 14.17 2.25
C GLU A 181 -9.80 13.29 2.03
N ALA A 182 -9.29 12.66 3.10
CA ALA A 182 -8.22 11.67 3.01
C ALA A 182 -8.57 10.54 2.03
N LEU A 183 -9.80 10.01 2.11
CA LEU A 183 -10.25 8.95 1.22
C LEU A 183 -10.27 9.41 -0.25
N GLN A 184 -10.76 10.61 -0.53
CA GLN A 184 -10.77 11.17 -1.88
C GLN A 184 -9.34 11.35 -2.43
N LEU A 185 -8.41 11.77 -1.57
CA LEU A 185 -7.00 11.95 -1.92
C LEU A 185 -6.33 10.61 -2.20
N TYR A 186 -6.51 9.60 -1.36
CA TYR A 186 -5.97 8.25 -1.62
C TYR A 186 -6.55 7.63 -2.88
N GLU A 187 -7.87 7.74 -3.11
CA GLU A 187 -8.49 7.25 -4.34
C GLU A 187 -7.99 8.04 -5.58
N LYS A 188 -7.64 9.32 -5.43
CA LYS A 188 -7.00 10.10 -6.50
C LYS A 188 -5.57 9.64 -6.76
N ALA A 189 -4.75 9.46 -5.73
CA ALA A 189 -3.38 8.97 -5.84
C ALA A 189 -3.35 7.61 -6.54
N TYR A 190 -4.21 6.67 -6.10
CA TYR A 190 -4.37 5.36 -6.73
C TYR A 190 -4.73 5.47 -8.21
N ARG A 191 -5.68 6.32 -8.60
CA ARG A 191 -6.05 6.47 -10.02
C ARG A 191 -4.90 6.99 -10.89
N ILE A 192 -4.09 7.91 -10.37
CA ILE A 192 -2.96 8.50 -11.11
C ILE A 192 -1.89 7.43 -11.31
N GLU A 193 -1.48 6.80 -10.21
CA GLU A 193 -0.42 5.80 -10.19
C GLU A 193 -0.82 4.56 -10.99
N HIS A 194 -2.05 4.06 -10.80
CA HIS A 194 -2.59 2.96 -11.59
C HIS A 194 -2.69 3.26 -13.08
N SER A 195 -3.09 4.48 -13.44
CA SER A 195 -3.09 4.87 -14.85
C SER A 195 -1.68 4.92 -15.45
N ALA A 196 -0.68 5.34 -14.68
CA ALA A 196 0.71 5.36 -15.11
C ALA A 196 1.26 3.94 -15.26
N TYR A 197 1.00 3.06 -14.29
CA TYR A 197 1.38 1.65 -14.32
C TYR A 197 0.73 0.90 -15.49
N MET A 198 -0.57 1.10 -15.73
CA MET A 198 -1.26 0.49 -16.88
C MET A 198 -0.70 0.95 -18.23
N LYS A 199 -0.21 2.19 -18.32
CA LYS A 199 0.50 2.68 -19.50
C LYS A 199 1.88 2.04 -19.63
N PHE A 200 2.62 1.91 -18.53
CA PHE A 200 3.92 1.25 -18.48
C PHE A 200 3.82 -0.21 -18.94
N LEU A 201 2.89 -1.00 -18.41
CA LEU A 201 2.68 -2.41 -18.82
C LEU A 201 2.29 -2.56 -20.29
N LYS A 202 1.67 -1.55 -20.90
CA LYS A 202 1.36 -1.57 -22.34
C LYS A 202 2.63 -1.40 -23.18
N GLU A 203 3.60 -0.63 -22.69
CA GLU A 203 4.86 -0.35 -23.37
C GLU A 203 5.91 -1.45 -23.10
N TYR A 204 5.91 -1.98 -21.89
CA TYR A 204 6.84 -2.99 -21.39
C TYR A 204 6.06 -4.18 -20.79
N PRO A 205 5.42 -5.03 -21.61
CA PRO A 205 4.55 -6.09 -21.13
C PRO A 205 5.26 -7.20 -20.35
N ASP A 206 6.59 -7.26 -20.46
CA ASP A 206 7.46 -8.23 -19.79
C ASP A 206 8.25 -7.60 -18.61
N GLU A 207 8.08 -6.29 -18.34
CA GLU A 207 8.72 -5.62 -17.19
C GLU A 207 7.74 -5.41 -16.04
N TYR A 208 8.28 -5.47 -14.82
CA TYR A 208 7.53 -5.35 -13.59
C TYR A 208 7.85 -4.04 -12.86
N GLY A 209 6.80 -3.29 -12.50
CA GLY A 209 6.90 -2.05 -11.71
C GLY A 209 6.79 -2.30 -10.21
N ASP A 210 7.23 -1.35 -9.39
CA ASP A 210 7.19 -1.47 -7.93
C ASP A 210 5.75 -1.63 -7.39
N ASP A 211 5.60 -2.37 -6.27
CA ASP A 211 4.31 -2.68 -5.60
C ASP A 211 3.64 -1.45 -4.94
N GLU A 212 3.84 -0.24 -5.46
CA GLU A 212 3.34 1.01 -4.87
C GLU A 212 1.79 1.07 -4.93
N GLU A 213 1.14 0.58 -6.01
CA GLU A 213 -0.34 0.55 -6.12
C GLU A 213 -1.01 -0.21 -4.96
N LEU A 214 -0.36 -1.30 -4.53
CA LEU A 214 -0.84 -2.19 -3.49
C LEU A 214 -0.94 -1.47 -2.15
N PHE A 215 0.01 -0.59 -1.85
CA PHE A 215 0.02 0.16 -0.61
C PHE A 215 -1.21 1.06 -0.52
N LEU A 216 -1.47 1.85 -1.57
CA LEU A 216 -2.64 2.73 -1.68
C LEU A 216 -3.97 2.00 -1.55
N LEU A 217 -4.10 0.80 -2.14
CA LEU A 217 -5.30 -0.02 -1.99
C LEU A 217 -5.54 -0.44 -0.53
N VAL A 218 -4.47 -0.79 0.19
CA VAL A 218 -4.56 -1.14 1.61
C VAL A 218 -4.89 0.08 2.46
N GLU A 219 -4.33 1.25 2.16
CA GLU A 219 -4.67 2.52 2.82
C GLU A 219 -6.16 2.86 2.69
N ILE A 220 -6.68 2.80 1.47
CA ILE A 220 -8.10 3.01 1.16
C ILE A 220 -8.96 2.03 1.97
N ALA A 221 -8.57 0.77 2.04
CA ALA A 221 -9.30 -0.25 2.80
C ALA A 221 -9.30 0.03 4.31
N VAL A 222 -8.14 0.44 4.86
CA VAL A 222 -7.99 0.78 6.29
C VAL A 222 -8.89 1.96 6.63
N LEU A 223 -8.84 3.02 5.82
CA LEU A 223 -9.64 4.21 6.04
C LEU A 223 -11.14 3.95 5.92
N LYS A 224 -11.58 3.20 4.91
CA LYS A 224 -12.98 2.77 4.77
C LYS A 224 -13.47 2.00 5.98
N ARG A 225 -12.62 1.11 6.53
CA ARG A 225 -12.93 0.37 7.75
C ARG A 225 -13.00 1.28 8.97
N LYS A 226 -12.03 2.19 9.14
CA LYS A 226 -11.99 3.18 10.23
C LYS A 226 -13.27 4.02 10.26
N MET A 227 -13.66 4.58 9.11
CA MET A 227 -14.90 5.35 8.96
C MET A 227 -16.16 4.53 9.30
N LYS A 228 -16.21 3.25 8.93
CA LYS A 228 -17.32 2.35 9.26
C LYS A 228 -17.40 2.04 10.75
N GLU A 229 -16.26 1.94 11.43
CA GLU A 229 -16.16 1.69 12.87
C GLU A 229 -16.40 2.96 13.72
N GLY A 230 -16.53 4.14 13.10
CA GLY A 230 -16.75 5.40 13.80
C GLY A 230 -15.57 5.87 14.65
N LYS A 231 -14.36 5.45 14.27
CA LYS A 231 -13.09 5.82 14.89
C LYS A 231 -12.40 6.93 14.11
#